data_AF-A0A7C3Q0G6-F1
#
_entry.id   AF-A0A7C3Q0G6-F1
#
_cell.length_a   1.000
_cell.length_b   1.000
_cell.length_c   1.000
_cell.angle_alpha   90.00
_cell.angle_beta   90.00
_cell.angle_gamma   90.00
#
_symmetry.space_group_name_H-M   'P 1'
#
loop_
_entity.id
_entity.type
_entity.pdbx_description
1 polymer ?
#
loop_
_entity_poly.entity_id
_entity_poly.type
_entity_poly.pdbx_seq_one_letter_code
_entity_poly.pdbx_strand_id
1 'polypeptide(L)'
;MKYVIIIPDGAADLPIPELGDRTPFEAARMPNLARLAEIGRVGVASTTPPEFEAGSDGCSMSLLGYDPARYHTGRAPLEAAALGVQTGPRDFIFRLNFVTTGQAGTPSEGLMLDHSAGAITDREARVLVADLLRHWRATMPSIAETIAIYPGVSYRNIVVDTSGRDYAGVLTTPPHSIPGESWRDNMPEGGAADAAQVLCKLMLSSAEFLPTHEVNLARKESGLRMATMAWIWGQGVRPTVPSFRDRFGLRGAMITSVDLLAGIASYIGWDRLPVPGLTSYHDTDYAGQGRATCEAIEKYDIVCTHIEAPD
;
A
#
# COMPACT_ATOMS: atom_id res chain seq x y z
N MET A 1 15.69 -4.65 29.27
CA MET A 1 14.23 -4.88 29.17
C MET A 1 13.90 -5.16 27.71
N LYS A 2 12.87 -5.96 27.44
CA LYS A 2 12.44 -6.34 26.09
C LYS A 2 10.98 -5.92 25.88
N TYR A 3 10.61 -5.57 24.67
CA TYR A 3 9.29 -5.02 24.34
C TYR A 3 8.62 -5.79 23.20
N VAL A 4 7.31 -6.03 23.30
CA VAL A 4 6.52 -6.60 22.21
C VAL A 4 5.34 -5.67 21.96
N ILE A 5 5.18 -5.24 20.70
CA ILE A 5 4.00 -4.53 20.22
C ILE A 5 3.19 -5.54 19.41
N ILE A 6 1.90 -5.71 19.73
CA ILE A 6 0.97 -6.54 18.95
C ILE A 6 -0.10 -5.61 18.40
N ILE A 7 -0.21 -5.55 17.07
CA ILE A 7 -1.19 -4.71 16.36
C ILE A 7 -2.21 -5.65 15.71
N PRO A 8 -3.40 -5.83 16.29
CA PRO A 8 -4.55 -6.38 15.57
C PRO A 8 -5.14 -5.25 14.70
N ASP A 9 -4.73 -5.19 13.43
CA ASP A 9 -5.17 -4.14 12.50
C ASP A 9 -6.69 -4.18 12.31
N GLY A 10 -7.32 -3.03 12.12
CA GLY A 10 -8.78 -2.91 11.95
C GLY A 10 -9.65 -3.37 13.14
N ALA A 11 -9.06 -3.86 14.24
CA ALA A 11 -9.81 -4.64 15.22
C ALA A 11 -10.76 -3.86 16.15
N ALA A 12 -10.71 -2.53 16.11
CA ALA A 12 -11.65 -1.70 16.83
C ALA A 12 -12.98 -1.64 16.07
N ASP A 13 -14.09 -1.83 16.78
CA ASP A 13 -15.42 -1.90 16.14
C ASP A 13 -16.48 -1.24 17.02
N LEU A 14 -17.67 -1.09 16.45
CA LEU A 14 -18.89 -0.68 17.11
C LEU A 14 -19.69 -1.90 17.59
N PRO A 15 -20.62 -1.71 18.54
CA PRO A 15 -21.58 -2.74 18.91
C PRO A 15 -22.43 -3.22 17.72
N ILE A 16 -22.59 -4.54 17.60
CA ILE A 16 -23.32 -5.19 16.50
C ILE A 16 -24.55 -5.94 17.05
N PRO A 17 -25.77 -5.71 16.53
CA PRO A 17 -27.00 -6.35 17.02
C PRO A 17 -26.94 -7.88 17.01
N GLU A 18 -26.35 -8.48 15.99
CA GLU A 18 -26.18 -9.93 15.83
C GLU A 18 -25.27 -10.55 16.91
N LEU A 19 -24.45 -9.73 17.57
CA LEU A 19 -23.59 -10.12 18.69
C LEU A 19 -24.22 -9.76 20.05
N GLY A 20 -25.50 -9.37 20.07
CA GLY A 20 -26.20 -8.91 21.26
C GLY A 20 -25.71 -7.55 21.73
N ASP A 21 -25.56 -6.60 20.79
CA ASP A 21 -25.08 -5.23 21.02
C ASP A 21 -23.68 -5.19 21.67
N ARG A 22 -22.79 -6.09 21.22
CA ARG A 22 -21.38 -6.16 21.61
C ARG A 22 -20.49 -5.97 20.39
N THR A 23 -19.28 -5.47 20.60
CA THR A 23 -18.22 -5.50 19.58
C THR A 23 -17.74 -6.94 19.34
N PRO A 24 -17.09 -7.26 18.19
CA PRO A 24 -16.47 -8.56 17.98
C PRO A 24 -15.45 -8.93 19.06
N PHE A 25 -14.67 -7.97 19.55
CA PHE A 25 -13.71 -8.18 20.64
C PHE A 25 -14.38 -8.46 21.97
N GLU A 26 -15.51 -7.81 22.28
CA GLU A 26 -16.28 -8.18 23.47
C GLU A 26 -16.86 -9.58 23.32
N ALA A 27 -17.45 -9.92 22.18
CA ALA A 27 -18.10 -11.21 21.93
C ALA A 27 -17.11 -12.40 21.89
N ALA A 28 -15.89 -12.18 21.43
CA ALA A 28 -14.87 -13.22 21.26
C ALA A 28 -14.36 -13.79 22.60
N ARG A 29 -14.15 -15.11 22.64
CA ARG A 29 -13.55 -15.77 23.80
C ARG A 29 -12.02 -15.60 23.78
N MET A 30 -11.51 -14.58 24.47
CA MET A 30 -10.08 -14.24 24.50
C MET A 30 -9.46 -14.33 25.91
N PRO A 31 -9.31 -15.54 26.50
CA PRO A 31 -8.84 -15.69 27.88
C PRO A 31 -7.41 -15.16 28.10
N ASN A 32 -6.56 -15.24 27.08
CA ASN A 32 -5.19 -14.73 27.17
C ASN A 32 -5.15 -13.20 27.20
N LEU A 33 -5.94 -12.52 26.36
CA LEU A 33 -6.02 -11.07 26.35
C LEU A 33 -6.70 -10.54 27.62
N ALA A 34 -7.76 -11.22 28.08
CA ALA A 34 -8.42 -10.92 29.36
C ALA A 34 -7.44 -11.00 30.54
N ARG A 35 -6.65 -12.08 30.61
CA ARG A 35 -5.61 -12.22 31.65
C ARG A 35 -4.54 -11.11 31.56
N LEU A 36 -4.13 -10.71 30.35
CA LEU A 36 -3.18 -9.60 30.17
C LEU A 36 -3.77 -8.26 30.63
N ALA A 37 -5.06 -8.03 30.38
CA ALA A 37 -5.77 -6.84 30.84
C ALA A 37 -5.87 -6.79 32.38
N GLU A 38 -6.09 -7.94 33.04
CA GLU A 38 -6.17 -8.05 34.51
C GLU A 38 -4.85 -7.75 35.22
N ILE A 39 -3.71 -8.21 34.66
CA ILE A 39 -2.38 -8.03 35.26
C ILE A 39 -1.63 -6.80 34.74
N GLY A 40 -2.20 -6.14 33.73
CA GLY A 40 -1.59 -5.05 32.98
C GLY A 40 -2.24 -3.71 33.26
N ARG A 41 -2.10 -2.79 32.30
CA ARG A 41 -2.76 -1.49 32.31
C ARG A 41 -3.53 -1.34 31.01
N VAL A 42 -4.83 -1.07 31.13
CA VAL A 42 -5.73 -0.84 30.01
C VAL A 42 -5.94 0.66 29.82
N GLY A 43 -6.01 1.09 28.57
CA GLY A 43 -6.28 2.47 28.21
C GLY A 43 -6.71 2.56 26.75
N VAL A 44 -7.04 3.78 26.32
CA VAL A 44 -7.38 4.09 24.94
C VAL A 44 -6.25 4.91 24.33
N ALA A 45 -5.90 4.62 23.07
CA ALA A 45 -4.92 5.38 22.32
C ALA A 45 -5.56 5.88 21.02
N SER A 46 -5.37 7.17 20.71
CA SER A 46 -5.64 7.72 19.39
C SER A 46 -4.33 7.69 18.60
N THR A 47 -4.25 6.83 17.59
CA THR A 47 -3.06 6.68 16.73
C THR A 47 -3.16 7.50 15.44
N THR A 48 -4.34 8.03 15.13
CA THR A 48 -4.59 8.92 14.00
C THR A 48 -4.44 10.38 14.45
N PRO A 49 -3.47 11.14 13.92
CA PRO A 49 -3.43 12.59 14.12
C PRO A 49 -4.70 13.27 13.55
N PRO A 50 -5.18 14.38 14.14
CA PRO A 50 -6.42 15.05 13.71
C PRO A 50 -6.49 15.41 12.22
N GLU A 51 -5.34 15.72 11.62
CA GLU A 51 -5.19 16.12 10.23
C GLU A 51 -4.98 14.95 9.25
N PHE A 52 -5.00 13.71 9.74
CA PHE A 52 -4.85 12.50 8.93
C PHE A 52 -6.13 11.69 8.88
N GLU A 53 -6.40 11.09 7.72
CA GLU A 53 -7.35 9.99 7.63
C GLU A 53 -6.80 8.76 8.39
N ALA A 54 -7.71 7.95 8.94
CA ALA A 54 -7.34 6.70 9.59
C ALA A 54 -6.81 5.72 8.53
N GLY A 55 -5.50 5.45 8.57
CA GLY A 55 -4.84 4.50 7.68
C GLY A 55 -3.64 3.85 8.36
N SER A 56 -3.36 2.59 8.03
CA SER A 56 -2.31 1.79 8.68
C SER A 56 -0.92 2.44 8.57
N ASP A 57 -0.67 3.22 7.53
CA ASP A 57 0.55 4.02 7.35
C ASP A 57 0.71 5.09 8.44
N GLY A 58 -0.21 6.06 8.53
CA GLY A 58 -0.15 7.13 9.53
C GLY A 58 -0.24 6.59 10.96
N CYS A 59 -1.18 5.67 11.22
CA CYS A 59 -1.39 5.08 12.53
C CYS A 59 -0.17 4.30 13.03
N SER A 60 0.46 3.49 12.18
CA SER A 60 1.65 2.73 12.56
C SER A 60 2.86 3.61 12.79
N MET A 61 3.02 4.69 12.01
CA MET A 61 4.08 5.68 12.27
C MET A 61 3.90 6.29 13.66
N SER A 62 2.70 6.78 14.00
CA SER A 62 2.38 7.32 15.32
C SER A 62 2.67 6.32 16.44
N LEU A 63 2.24 5.06 16.28
CA LEU A 63 2.43 3.99 17.27
C LEU A 63 3.91 3.70 17.52
N LEU A 64 4.72 3.68 16.46
CA LEU A 64 6.18 3.49 16.52
C LEU A 64 6.93 4.77 16.94
N GLY A 65 6.18 5.83 17.27
CA GLY A 65 6.66 7.09 17.81
C GLY A 65 6.99 8.13 16.76
N TYR A 66 6.86 7.87 15.45
CA TYR A 66 7.16 8.82 14.38
C TYR A 66 5.95 9.66 14.03
N ASP A 67 6.09 10.98 14.15
CA ASP A 67 5.06 11.94 13.79
C ASP A 67 4.74 11.88 12.28
N PRO A 68 3.55 11.42 11.86
CA PRO A 68 3.18 11.33 10.46
C PRO A 68 3.19 12.69 9.76
N ALA A 69 2.83 13.79 10.45
CA ALA A 69 2.83 15.13 9.87
C ALA A 69 4.23 15.59 9.44
N ARG A 70 5.27 15.02 10.05
CA ARG A 70 6.67 15.33 9.71
C ARG A 70 7.27 14.35 8.71
N TYR A 71 6.91 13.07 8.78
CA TYR A 71 7.66 12.00 8.14
C TYR A 71 6.88 11.23 7.08
N HIS A 72 5.55 11.33 7.06
CA HIS A 72 4.75 10.69 6.02
C HIS A 72 4.82 11.52 4.75
N THR A 73 5.27 10.91 3.67
CA THR A 73 5.47 11.58 2.38
C THR A 73 4.57 11.02 1.29
N GLY A 74 3.66 10.10 1.63
CA GLY A 74 2.83 9.34 0.69
C GLY A 74 2.91 7.83 0.94
N ARG A 75 1.94 7.08 0.40
CA ARG A 75 1.89 5.61 0.53
C ARG A 75 2.90 4.90 -0.36
N ALA A 76 3.08 5.38 -1.58
CA ALA A 76 3.95 4.73 -2.56
C ALA A 76 5.42 4.60 -2.09
N PRO A 77 6.03 5.61 -1.43
CA PRO A 77 7.36 5.45 -0.83
C PRO A 77 7.49 4.30 0.16
N LEU A 78 6.47 4.03 0.98
CA LEU A 78 6.49 2.93 1.94
C LEU A 78 6.50 1.57 1.23
N GLU A 79 5.59 1.38 0.28
CA GLU A 79 5.53 0.14 -0.50
C GLU A 79 6.78 -0.08 -1.36
N ALA A 80 7.33 0.98 -1.96
CA ALA A 80 8.58 0.91 -2.69
C ALA A 80 9.73 0.39 -1.81
N ALA A 81 9.81 0.86 -0.56
CA ALA A 81 10.80 0.38 0.39
C ALA A 81 10.57 -1.08 0.81
N ALA A 82 9.32 -1.53 0.91
CA ALA A 82 8.99 -2.93 1.18
C ALA A 82 9.42 -3.87 0.03
N LEU A 83 9.36 -3.38 -1.22
CA LEU A 83 9.87 -4.06 -2.41
C LEU A 83 11.40 -3.94 -2.59
N GLY A 84 12.09 -3.22 -1.70
CA GLY A 84 13.53 -2.98 -1.79
C GLY A 84 13.96 -2.01 -2.89
N VAL A 85 13.02 -1.25 -3.47
CA VAL A 85 13.30 -0.27 -4.51
C VAL A 85 14.17 0.85 -3.94
N GLN A 86 15.32 1.07 -4.58
CA GLN A 86 16.25 2.13 -4.20
C GLN A 86 15.89 3.42 -4.93
N THR A 87 15.65 4.48 -4.16
CA THR A 87 15.29 5.80 -4.68
C THR A 87 16.17 6.88 -4.07
N GLY A 88 16.45 7.90 -4.88
CA GLY A 88 17.07 9.14 -4.48
C GLY A 88 16.11 10.04 -3.67
N PRO A 89 16.64 11.04 -2.96
CA PRO A 89 15.85 11.91 -2.08
C PRO A 89 14.89 12.85 -2.83
N ARG A 90 15.00 12.96 -4.16
CA ARG A 90 14.16 13.80 -5.02
C ARG A 90 13.33 12.99 -6.01
N ASP A 91 13.44 11.67 -5.97
CA ASP A 91 12.69 10.81 -6.88
C ASP A 91 11.25 10.72 -6.38
N PHE A 92 10.30 10.97 -7.27
CA PHE A 92 8.89 10.78 -6.96
C PHE A 92 8.49 9.34 -7.23
N ILE A 93 7.78 8.78 -6.28
CA ILE A 93 7.35 7.39 -6.23
C ILE A 93 5.83 7.41 -6.25
N PHE A 94 5.22 6.58 -7.09
CA PHE A 94 3.77 6.46 -7.25
C PHE A 94 3.35 5.02 -7.16
N ARG A 95 2.12 4.79 -6.70
CA ARG A 95 1.40 3.55 -6.99
C ARG A 95 0.95 3.60 -8.45
N LEU A 96 1.04 2.46 -9.12
CA LEU A 96 0.38 2.21 -10.39
C LEU A 96 -0.50 0.99 -10.21
N ASN A 97 -1.82 1.20 -10.30
CA ASN A 97 -2.79 0.13 -10.34
C ASN A 97 -3.15 -0.19 -11.79
N PHE A 98 -3.15 -1.46 -12.16
CA PHE A 98 -3.93 -1.87 -13.32
C PHE A 98 -5.41 -1.88 -12.97
N VAL A 99 -6.20 -1.09 -13.71
CA VAL A 99 -7.63 -0.92 -13.48
C VAL A 99 -8.43 -1.32 -14.71
N THR A 100 -9.72 -1.59 -14.52
CA THR A 100 -10.70 -1.75 -15.59
C THR A 100 -11.57 -0.51 -15.65
N THR A 101 -11.58 0.14 -16.80
CA THR A 101 -12.44 1.28 -17.16
C THR A 101 -13.39 0.86 -18.26
N GLY A 102 -14.59 1.41 -18.25
CA GLY A 102 -15.59 1.17 -19.27
C GLY A 102 -15.13 1.68 -20.64
N GLN A 103 -15.26 0.81 -21.64
CA GLN A 103 -14.76 1.04 -22.99
C GLN A 103 -15.77 1.85 -23.81
N ALA A 104 -15.29 2.50 -24.87
CA ALA A 104 -16.15 3.25 -25.77
C ALA A 104 -17.26 2.37 -26.36
N GLY A 105 -18.50 2.88 -26.38
CA GLY A 105 -19.67 2.17 -26.90
C GLY A 105 -20.26 1.12 -25.97
N THR A 106 -19.82 1.02 -24.71
CA THR A 106 -20.51 0.22 -23.67
C THR A 106 -21.40 1.10 -22.80
N PRO A 107 -22.46 0.56 -22.16
CA PRO A 107 -23.29 1.33 -21.21
C PRO A 107 -22.50 1.91 -20.03
N SER A 108 -21.32 1.36 -19.79
CA SER A 108 -20.41 1.72 -18.72
C SER A 108 -19.26 2.64 -19.18
N GLU A 109 -19.29 3.13 -20.42
CA GLU A 109 -18.26 4.00 -20.99
C GLU A 109 -17.86 5.13 -20.04
N GLY A 110 -16.56 5.32 -19.85
CA GLY A 110 -16.04 6.42 -19.01
C GLY A 110 -16.06 6.15 -17.51
N LEU A 111 -16.61 5.01 -17.05
CA LEU A 111 -16.67 4.67 -15.63
C LEU A 111 -15.47 3.83 -15.17
N MET A 112 -15.03 4.00 -13.92
CA MET A 112 -14.12 3.06 -13.24
C MET A 112 -14.90 1.80 -12.83
N LEU A 113 -14.61 0.65 -13.42
CA LEU A 113 -15.34 -0.60 -13.17
C LEU A 113 -14.66 -1.50 -12.14
N ASP A 114 -13.34 -1.44 -12.06
CA ASP A 114 -12.55 -2.27 -11.16
C ASP A 114 -11.18 -1.64 -10.89
N HIS A 115 -10.82 -1.46 -9.63
CA HIS A 115 -9.50 -0.96 -9.23
C HIS A 115 -8.39 -2.02 -9.28
N SER A 116 -8.75 -3.29 -9.56
CA SER A 116 -7.88 -4.46 -9.49
C SER A 116 -7.71 -5.23 -10.80
N ALA A 117 -8.39 -4.79 -11.86
CA ALA A 117 -8.48 -5.52 -13.13
C ALA A 117 -8.93 -6.99 -12.97
N GLY A 118 -9.87 -7.25 -12.05
CA GLY A 118 -10.33 -8.60 -11.70
C GLY A 118 -9.25 -9.41 -11.02
N ALA A 119 -8.54 -8.81 -10.05
CA ALA A 119 -7.39 -9.39 -9.37
C ALA A 119 -6.40 -10.04 -10.36
N ILE A 120 -5.95 -9.25 -11.35
CA ILE A 120 -5.01 -9.72 -12.38
C ILE A 120 -3.80 -10.43 -11.74
N THR A 121 -3.37 -11.54 -12.31
CA THR A 121 -2.31 -12.34 -11.68
C THR A 121 -0.95 -11.65 -11.78
N ASP A 122 -0.05 -11.93 -10.85
CA ASP A 122 1.34 -11.43 -10.88
C ASP A 122 2.03 -11.73 -12.22
N ARG A 123 1.76 -12.90 -12.80
CA ARG A 123 2.36 -13.32 -14.08
C ARG A 123 1.91 -12.40 -15.21
N GLU A 124 0.62 -12.14 -15.32
CA GLU A 124 0.06 -11.26 -16.34
C GLU A 124 0.48 -9.81 -16.13
N ALA A 125 0.41 -9.32 -14.89
CA ALA A 125 0.78 -7.95 -14.53
C ALA A 125 2.25 -7.66 -14.86
N ARG A 126 3.17 -8.60 -14.59
CA ARG A 126 4.61 -8.44 -14.92
C ARG A 126 4.85 -8.28 -16.41
N VAL A 127 4.13 -9.03 -17.25
CA VAL A 127 4.20 -8.88 -18.72
C VAL A 127 3.68 -7.50 -19.12
N LEU A 128 2.50 -7.11 -18.64
CA LEU A 128 1.91 -5.81 -18.94
C LEU A 128 2.80 -4.64 -18.51
N VAL A 129 3.44 -4.71 -17.33
CA VAL A 129 4.37 -3.68 -16.84
C VAL A 129 5.57 -3.53 -17.78
N ALA A 130 6.21 -4.64 -18.12
CA ALA A 130 7.39 -4.62 -18.98
C ALA A 130 7.06 -4.03 -20.36
N ASP A 131 5.89 -4.36 -20.89
CA ASP A 131 5.46 -3.99 -22.24
C ASP A 131 4.94 -2.55 -22.27
N LEU A 132 4.24 -2.11 -21.21
CA LEU A 132 3.83 -0.72 -21.02
C LEU A 132 5.03 0.22 -20.93
N LEU A 133 6.06 -0.15 -20.18
CA LEU A 133 7.28 0.67 -20.09
C LEU A 133 7.99 0.77 -21.45
N ARG A 134 8.03 -0.31 -22.23
CA ARG A 134 8.56 -0.27 -23.61
C ARG A 134 7.71 0.62 -24.51
N HIS A 135 6.39 0.53 -24.41
CA HIS A 135 5.46 1.39 -25.14
C HIS A 135 5.71 2.86 -24.82
N TRP A 136 5.73 3.25 -23.53
CA TRP A 136 5.99 4.62 -23.11
C TRP A 136 7.35 5.15 -23.58
N ARG A 137 8.40 4.33 -23.56
CA ARG A 137 9.73 4.71 -24.10
C ARG A 137 9.72 4.93 -25.60
N ALA A 138 8.89 4.20 -26.34
CA ALA A 138 8.77 4.35 -27.79
C ALA A 138 7.91 5.57 -28.19
N THR A 139 6.82 5.83 -27.47
CA THR A 139 5.84 6.87 -27.84
C THR A 139 6.09 8.21 -27.16
N MET A 140 6.73 8.23 -25.99
CA MET A 140 6.98 9.43 -25.17
C MET A 140 8.39 9.40 -24.56
N PRO A 141 9.46 9.30 -25.37
CA PRO A 141 10.83 9.09 -24.87
C PRO A 141 11.28 10.17 -23.88
N SER A 142 10.93 11.43 -24.10
CA SER A 142 11.31 12.55 -23.22
C SER A 142 10.67 12.51 -21.82
N ILE A 143 9.58 11.74 -21.66
CA ILE A 143 8.96 11.51 -20.35
C ILE A 143 9.49 10.19 -19.78
N ALA A 144 9.48 9.14 -20.59
CA ALA A 144 9.71 7.77 -20.14
C ALA A 144 11.19 7.43 -19.90
N GLU A 145 12.14 8.28 -20.30
CA GLU A 145 13.58 8.06 -20.04
C GLU A 145 13.91 8.04 -18.53
N THR A 146 13.20 8.82 -17.72
CA THR A 146 13.40 8.90 -16.26
C THR A 146 12.46 8.01 -15.46
N ILE A 147 11.56 7.29 -16.15
CA ILE A 147 10.53 6.45 -15.56
C ILE A 147 11.01 5.00 -15.44
N ALA A 148 10.84 4.45 -14.25
CA ALA A 148 10.96 3.02 -13.98
C ALA A 148 9.63 2.49 -13.42
N ILE A 149 9.30 1.23 -13.73
CA ILE A 149 8.15 0.54 -13.16
C ILE A 149 8.64 -0.75 -12.48
N TYR A 150 8.25 -0.96 -11.24
CA TYR A 150 8.57 -2.12 -10.44
C TYR A 150 7.29 -2.93 -10.19
N PRO A 151 7.23 -4.20 -10.63
CA PRO A 151 6.06 -5.02 -10.41
C PRO A 151 5.92 -5.38 -8.93
N GLY A 152 4.74 -5.15 -8.38
CA GLY A 152 4.37 -5.56 -7.03
C GLY A 152 3.51 -6.83 -7.04
N VAL A 153 2.48 -6.84 -6.21
CA VAL A 153 1.50 -7.94 -6.09
C VAL A 153 0.26 -7.61 -6.91
N SER A 154 -0.12 -8.54 -7.78
CA SER A 154 -1.31 -8.47 -8.62
C SER A 154 -1.35 -7.16 -9.44
N TYR A 155 -2.39 -6.36 -9.28
CA TYR A 155 -2.58 -5.09 -9.97
C TYR A 155 -1.71 -3.95 -9.44
N ARG A 156 -1.08 -4.10 -8.26
CA ARG A 156 -0.33 -3.03 -7.57
C ARG A 156 1.12 -3.05 -8.02
N ASN A 157 1.58 -1.93 -8.56
CA ASN A 157 2.94 -1.71 -9.03
C ASN A 157 3.45 -0.37 -8.53
N ILE A 158 4.76 -0.15 -8.62
CA ILE A 158 5.39 1.11 -8.26
C ILE A 158 5.96 1.77 -9.52
N VAL A 159 5.71 3.06 -9.68
CA VAL A 159 6.39 3.91 -10.67
C VAL A 159 7.36 4.82 -9.93
N VAL A 160 8.57 4.98 -10.45
CA VAL A 160 9.55 5.95 -9.97
C VAL A 160 9.90 6.90 -11.10
N ASP A 161 9.77 8.20 -10.87
CA ASP A 161 10.27 9.26 -11.73
C ASP A 161 11.51 9.90 -11.12
N THR A 162 12.64 9.76 -11.82
CA THR A 162 13.96 10.27 -11.43
C THR A 162 14.29 11.62 -12.07
N SER A 163 13.35 12.26 -12.78
CA SER A 163 13.57 13.54 -13.46
C SER A 163 13.80 14.72 -12.52
N GLY A 164 13.44 14.57 -11.23
CA GLY A 164 13.41 15.67 -10.27
C GLY A 164 12.23 16.63 -10.45
N ARG A 165 11.24 16.27 -11.27
CA ARG A 165 9.97 17.00 -11.37
C ARG A 165 9.23 16.94 -10.03
N ASP A 166 8.65 18.06 -9.63
CA ASP A 166 7.90 18.17 -8.38
C ASP A 166 6.42 17.81 -8.59
N TYR A 167 5.97 16.73 -7.94
CA TYR A 167 4.57 16.29 -7.95
C TYR A 167 3.87 16.47 -6.59
N ALA A 168 4.49 17.18 -5.62
CA ALA A 168 3.94 17.30 -4.26
C ALA A 168 2.53 17.92 -4.24
N GLY A 169 2.27 18.90 -5.09
CA GLY A 169 0.97 19.57 -5.19
C GLY A 169 -0.02 18.92 -6.15
N VAL A 170 0.32 17.79 -6.78
CA VAL A 170 -0.61 17.10 -7.70
C VAL A 170 -1.66 16.35 -6.88
N LEU A 171 -2.92 16.51 -7.21
CA LEU A 171 -3.99 15.73 -6.61
C LEU A 171 -4.16 14.46 -7.42
N THR A 172 -4.14 13.30 -6.75
CA THR A 172 -4.38 11.99 -7.37
C THR A 172 -5.44 11.24 -6.59
N THR A 173 -6.32 10.54 -7.31
CA THR A 173 -7.44 9.81 -6.70
C THR A 173 -7.11 8.33 -6.54
N PRO A 174 -7.35 7.72 -5.37
CA PRO A 174 -7.26 6.28 -5.20
C PRO A 174 -8.31 5.55 -6.08
N PRO A 175 -7.92 4.57 -6.92
CA PRO A 175 -8.89 3.97 -7.85
C PRO A 175 -9.98 3.14 -7.14
N HIS A 176 -9.74 2.72 -5.90
CA HIS A 176 -10.70 1.94 -5.11
C HIS A 176 -11.79 2.79 -4.46
N SER A 177 -11.65 4.13 -4.43
CA SER A 177 -12.67 5.03 -3.88
C SER A 177 -13.70 5.50 -4.91
N ILE A 178 -13.44 5.25 -6.20
CA ILE A 178 -14.28 5.72 -7.32
C ILE A 178 -14.95 4.62 -8.20
N PRO A 179 -15.16 3.34 -7.78
CA PRO A 179 -15.96 2.40 -8.58
C PRO A 179 -17.34 2.96 -8.94
N GLY A 180 -17.68 2.92 -10.23
CA GLY A 180 -18.94 3.43 -10.77
C GLY A 180 -18.93 4.93 -11.10
N GLU A 181 -17.86 5.66 -10.77
CA GLU A 181 -17.70 7.07 -11.09
C GLU A 181 -16.89 7.29 -12.37
N SER A 182 -16.95 8.51 -12.91
CA SER A 182 -16.17 8.94 -14.08
C SER A 182 -14.68 8.90 -13.77
N TRP A 183 -13.92 8.07 -14.49
CA TRP A 183 -12.45 8.07 -14.33
C TRP A 183 -11.82 9.33 -14.90
N ARG A 184 -12.48 10.00 -15.87
CA ARG A 184 -11.96 11.23 -16.50
C ARG A 184 -11.98 12.41 -15.54
N ASP A 185 -13.04 12.52 -14.75
CA ASP A 185 -13.22 13.61 -13.77
C ASP A 185 -12.31 13.43 -12.54
N ASN A 186 -11.72 12.24 -12.39
CA ASN A 186 -10.82 11.87 -11.30
C ASN A 186 -9.34 11.77 -11.75
N MET A 187 -9.02 12.22 -12.96
CA MET A 187 -7.64 12.25 -13.46
C MET A 187 -6.78 13.22 -12.64
N PRO A 188 -5.45 13.01 -12.58
CA PRO A 188 -4.57 13.90 -11.85
C PRO A 188 -4.72 15.36 -12.23
N GLU A 189 -4.77 16.25 -11.23
CA GLU A 189 -4.93 17.69 -11.42
C GLU A 189 -4.04 18.51 -10.46
N GLY A 190 -3.93 19.82 -10.72
CA GLY A 190 -3.11 20.71 -9.91
C GLY A 190 -1.59 20.48 -10.07
N GLY A 191 -0.84 20.76 -9.01
CA GLY A 191 0.60 20.68 -8.98
C GLY A 191 1.34 21.85 -9.63
N ALA A 192 2.67 21.80 -9.53
CA ALA A 192 3.54 22.78 -10.15
C ALA A 192 3.77 22.46 -11.63
N ALA A 193 3.89 23.50 -12.45
CA ALA A 193 4.18 23.41 -13.88
C ALA A 193 3.23 22.45 -14.62
N ASP A 194 3.77 21.46 -15.33
CA ASP A 194 3.08 20.47 -16.15
C ASP A 194 3.01 19.07 -15.50
N ALA A 195 3.22 18.97 -14.17
CA ALA A 195 3.36 17.70 -13.46
C ALA A 195 2.12 16.79 -13.59
N ALA A 196 0.92 17.32 -13.37
CA ALA A 196 -0.31 16.58 -13.56
C ALA A 196 -0.48 16.12 -15.02
N GLN A 197 -0.13 16.97 -15.99
CA GLN A 197 -0.23 16.65 -17.42
C GLN A 197 0.71 15.50 -17.82
N VAL A 198 1.88 15.37 -17.18
CA VAL A 198 2.76 14.22 -17.40
C VAL A 198 2.09 12.92 -16.96
N LEU A 199 1.51 12.88 -15.76
CA LEU A 199 0.78 11.70 -15.28
C LEU A 199 -0.40 11.38 -16.20
N CYS A 200 -1.19 12.39 -16.58
CA CYS A 200 -2.32 12.23 -17.49
C CYS A 200 -1.90 11.66 -18.85
N LYS A 201 -0.77 12.09 -19.42
CA LYS A 201 -0.25 11.55 -20.69
C LYS A 201 0.12 10.08 -20.56
N LEU A 202 0.83 9.69 -19.50
CA LEU A 202 1.21 8.29 -19.24
C LEU A 202 -0.04 7.42 -19.09
N MET A 203 -0.98 7.87 -18.27
CA MET A 203 -2.26 7.19 -18.00
C MET A 203 -3.11 7.04 -19.28
N LEU A 204 -3.27 8.10 -20.08
CA LEU A 204 -4.04 8.05 -21.33
C LEU A 204 -3.36 7.17 -22.39
N SER A 205 -2.04 7.25 -22.54
CA SER A 205 -1.29 6.35 -23.42
C SER A 205 -1.44 4.89 -23.01
N SER A 206 -1.48 4.60 -21.71
CA SER A 206 -1.77 3.24 -21.23
C SER A 206 -3.18 2.78 -21.59
N ALA A 207 -4.16 3.69 -21.60
CA ALA A 207 -5.55 3.39 -21.96
C ALA A 207 -5.72 3.07 -23.45
N GLU A 208 -4.85 3.59 -24.31
CA GLU A 208 -4.80 3.24 -25.73
C GLU A 208 -4.09 1.90 -25.95
N PHE A 209 -2.99 1.67 -25.25
CA PHE A 209 -2.14 0.49 -25.42
C PHE A 209 -2.76 -0.78 -24.82
N LEU A 210 -3.12 -0.73 -23.53
CA LEU A 210 -3.45 -1.92 -22.74
C LEU A 210 -4.63 -2.73 -23.28
N PRO A 211 -5.76 -2.14 -23.74
CA PRO A 211 -6.89 -2.92 -24.27
C PRO A 211 -6.55 -3.77 -25.50
N THR A 212 -5.48 -3.41 -26.22
CA THR A 212 -5.02 -4.12 -27.43
C THR A 212 -3.95 -5.17 -27.16
N HIS A 213 -3.44 -5.24 -25.93
CA HIS A 213 -2.36 -6.15 -25.54
C HIS A 213 -2.82 -7.61 -25.50
N GLU A 214 -2.00 -8.56 -25.96
CA GLU A 214 -2.35 -10.00 -26.05
C GLU A 214 -2.87 -10.60 -24.74
N VAL A 215 -2.26 -10.25 -23.60
CA VAL A 215 -2.72 -10.63 -22.26
C VAL A 215 -4.17 -10.20 -22.02
N ASN A 216 -4.51 -8.96 -22.35
CA ASN A 216 -5.88 -8.46 -22.15
C ASN A 216 -6.87 -9.06 -23.14
N LEU A 217 -6.45 -9.31 -24.38
CA LEU A 217 -7.27 -10.04 -25.36
C LEU A 217 -7.60 -11.45 -24.86
N ALA A 218 -6.61 -12.18 -24.35
CA ALA A 218 -6.81 -13.51 -23.76
C ALA A 218 -7.70 -13.48 -22.50
N ARG A 219 -7.53 -12.46 -21.64
CA ARG A 219 -8.42 -12.25 -20.48
C ARG A 219 -9.86 -12.04 -20.91
N LYS A 220 -10.10 -11.21 -21.93
CA LYS A 220 -11.43 -10.94 -22.49
C LYS A 220 -12.06 -12.21 -23.08
N GLU A 221 -11.30 -12.99 -23.85
CA GLU A 221 -11.75 -14.28 -24.41
C GLU A 221 -12.15 -15.27 -23.30
N SER A 222 -11.47 -15.19 -22.17
CA SER A 222 -11.74 -16.01 -20.98
C SER A 222 -12.84 -15.45 -20.06
N GLY A 223 -13.50 -14.35 -20.45
CA GLY A 223 -14.53 -13.69 -19.63
C GLY A 223 -13.99 -12.98 -18.38
N LEU A 224 -12.67 -12.79 -18.29
CA LEU A 224 -12.02 -12.05 -17.21
C LEU A 224 -11.98 -10.55 -17.50
N ARG A 225 -11.91 -9.74 -16.44
CA ARG A 225 -11.74 -8.29 -16.57
C ARG A 225 -10.35 -7.97 -17.12
N MET A 226 -10.28 -7.14 -18.15
CA MET A 226 -9.02 -6.62 -18.70
C MET A 226 -8.45 -5.52 -17.81
N ALA A 227 -7.12 -5.43 -17.73
CA ALA A 227 -6.45 -4.21 -17.29
C ALA A 227 -6.49 -3.20 -18.44
N THR A 228 -7.42 -2.25 -18.43
CA THR A 228 -7.61 -1.32 -19.54
C THR A 228 -6.84 -0.02 -19.37
N MET A 229 -6.34 0.29 -18.18
CA MET A 229 -5.60 1.51 -17.89
C MET A 229 -4.62 1.29 -16.74
N ALA A 230 -3.46 1.95 -16.81
CA ALA A 230 -2.52 2.07 -15.70
C ALA A 230 -2.82 3.37 -14.95
N TRP A 231 -3.34 3.24 -13.74
CA TRP A 231 -3.79 4.34 -12.91
C TRP A 231 -2.70 4.75 -11.91
N ILE A 232 -2.17 5.97 -12.03
CA ILE A 232 -1.02 6.45 -11.25
C ILE A 232 -1.50 7.36 -10.11
N TRP A 233 -1.14 7.05 -8.86
CA TRP A 233 -1.65 7.76 -7.68
C TRP A 233 -0.80 7.57 -6.41
N GLY A 234 -1.17 8.25 -5.33
CA GLY A 234 -0.63 8.02 -3.98
C GLY A 234 0.84 8.41 -3.84
N GLN A 235 1.23 9.47 -4.54
CA GLN A 235 2.60 9.85 -4.78
C GLN A 235 3.34 10.30 -3.52
N GLY A 236 4.66 10.21 -3.57
CA GLY A 236 5.51 10.71 -2.51
C GLY A 236 6.98 10.63 -2.85
N VAL A 237 7.80 11.26 -2.02
CA VAL A 237 9.26 11.10 -2.06
C VAL A 237 9.72 10.20 -0.94
N ARG A 238 10.94 9.68 -1.03
CA ARG A 238 11.55 8.94 0.08
C ARG A 238 11.54 9.77 1.37
N PRO A 239 10.94 9.29 2.48
CA PRO A 239 10.93 10.01 3.73
C PRO A 239 12.33 10.07 4.35
N THR A 240 12.65 11.19 4.98
CA THR A 240 13.87 11.33 5.80
C THR A 240 13.50 11.13 7.26
N VAL A 241 13.68 9.91 7.75
CA VAL A 241 13.42 9.53 9.14
C VAL A 241 14.73 9.15 9.85
N PRO A 242 14.92 9.52 11.13
CA PRO A 242 16.00 8.94 11.93
C PRO A 242 15.74 7.45 12.13
N SER A 243 16.79 6.64 12.25
CA SER A 243 16.61 5.23 12.59
C SER A 243 16.04 5.09 14.01
N PHE A 244 15.36 3.98 14.27
CA PHE A 244 14.82 3.68 15.60
C PHE A 244 15.95 3.60 16.64
N ARG A 245 17.11 3.10 16.23
CA ARG A 245 18.30 3.03 17.08
C ARG A 245 18.85 4.42 17.40
N ASP A 246 18.92 5.33 16.43
CA ASP A 246 19.41 6.69 16.69
C ASP A 246 18.47 7.46 17.62
N ARG A 247 17.16 7.20 17.51
CA ARG A 247 16.15 7.90 18.29
C ARG A 247 15.94 7.33 19.70
N PHE A 248 15.94 6.01 19.84
CA PHE A 248 15.56 5.33 21.08
C PHE A 248 16.67 4.45 21.67
N GLY A 249 17.78 4.24 20.96
CA GLY A 249 18.89 3.38 21.39
C GLY A 249 18.59 1.88 21.32
N LEU A 250 17.45 1.48 20.75
CA LEU A 250 16.97 0.10 20.72
C LEU A 250 17.04 -0.51 19.32
N ARG A 251 17.29 -1.82 19.24
CA ARG A 251 17.18 -2.59 18.01
C ARG A 251 15.80 -3.21 17.90
N GLY A 252 15.15 -3.07 16.76
CA GLY A 252 13.81 -3.62 16.57
C GLY A 252 13.63 -4.45 15.30
N ALA A 253 12.52 -5.17 15.27
CA ALA A 253 12.12 -6.00 14.15
C ALA A 253 10.60 -5.94 13.94
N MET A 254 10.17 -6.18 12.69
CA MET A 254 8.77 -6.18 12.27
C MET A 254 8.39 -7.57 11.71
N ILE A 255 7.27 -8.11 12.17
CA ILE A 255 6.61 -9.29 11.60
C ILE A 255 5.29 -8.81 11.00
N THR A 256 5.22 -8.73 9.67
CA THR A 256 4.03 -8.27 8.92
C THR A 256 4.00 -8.85 7.50
N SER A 257 2.80 -9.13 7.01
CA SER A 257 2.49 -9.43 5.61
C SER A 257 2.21 -8.17 4.78
N VAL A 258 2.04 -7.01 5.41
CA VAL A 258 1.61 -5.77 4.76
C VAL A 258 2.78 -4.87 4.40
N ASP A 259 2.79 -4.43 3.14
CA ASP A 259 3.89 -3.66 2.55
C ASP A 259 4.05 -2.27 3.21
N LEU A 260 2.98 -1.65 3.69
CA LEU A 260 3.07 -0.35 4.39
C LEU A 260 3.93 -0.45 5.66
N LEU A 261 3.67 -1.43 6.52
CA LEU A 261 4.45 -1.63 7.75
C LEU A 261 5.85 -2.15 7.47
N ALA A 262 6.02 -3.00 6.46
CA ALA A 262 7.33 -3.42 5.98
C ALA A 262 8.17 -2.22 5.49
N GLY A 263 7.54 -1.27 4.81
CA GLY A 263 8.15 -0.02 4.36
C GLY A 263 8.60 0.86 5.52
N ILE A 264 7.71 1.06 6.51
CA ILE A 264 8.05 1.80 7.73
C ILE A 264 9.24 1.13 8.44
N ALA A 265 9.22 -0.19 8.61
CA ALA A 265 10.31 -0.95 9.21
C ALA A 265 11.64 -0.72 8.49
N SER A 266 11.64 -0.80 7.15
CA SER A 266 12.81 -0.52 6.31
C SER A 266 13.38 0.89 6.56
N TYR A 267 12.51 1.91 6.58
CA TYR A 267 12.95 3.29 6.78
C TYR A 267 13.49 3.58 8.18
N ILE A 268 12.94 2.96 9.22
CA ILE A 268 13.41 3.14 10.60
C ILE A 268 14.57 2.19 10.97
N GLY A 269 15.06 1.39 10.02
CA GLY A 269 16.19 0.48 10.21
C GLY A 269 15.84 -0.77 11.03
N TRP A 270 14.62 -1.28 10.90
CA TRP A 270 14.18 -2.55 11.48
C TRP A 270 14.23 -3.67 10.44
N ASP A 271 14.56 -4.87 10.92
CA ASP A 271 14.52 -6.07 10.10
C ASP A 271 13.06 -6.54 9.93
N ARG A 272 12.61 -6.74 8.70
CA ARG A 272 11.37 -7.48 8.41
C ARG A 272 11.66 -8.97 8.52
N LEU A 273 11.03 -9.65 9.47
CA LEU A 273 11.24 -11.07 9.70
C LEU A 273 10.26 -11.89 8.86
N PRO A 274 10.74 -12.79 7.99
CA PRO A 274 9.88 -13.70 7.26
C PRO A 274 9.35 -14.78 8.21
N VAL A 275 8.03 -15.02 8.18
CA VAL A 275 7.39 -16.08 8.95
C VAL A 275 6.59 -16.97 7.99
N PRO A 276 6.88 -18.28 7.92
CA PRO A 276 6.10 -19.21 7.11
C PRO A 276 4.62 -19.19 7.52
N GLY A 277 3.72 -19.15 6.53
CA GLY A 277 2.28 -19.12 6.78
C GLY A 277 1.73 -17.75 7.21
N LEU A 278 2.54 -16.69 7.21
CA LEU A 278 2.05 -15.33 7.42
C LEU A 278 1.40 -14.80 6.14
N THR A 279 0.09 -14.57 6.17
CA THR A 279 -0.69 -13.98 5.07
C THR A 279 -1.30 -12.66 5.52
N SER A 280 -1.96 -11.94 4.62
CA SER A 280 -2.76 -10.76 4.95
C SER A 280 -4.25 -11.12 5.12
N TYR A 281 -4.57 -12.39 5.32
CA TYR A 281 -5.94 -12.89 5.32
C TYR A 281 -6.16 -13.96 6.41
N HIS A 282 -7.39 -14.47 6.50
CA HIS A 282 -7.82 -15.37 7.58
C HIS A 282 -7.08 -16.72 7.62
N ASP A 283 -6.33 -17.07 6.57
CA ASP A 283 -5.51 -18.28 6.45
C ASP A 283 -4.10 -18.14 7.07
N THR A 284 -3.81 -17.03 7.76
CA THR A 284 -2.56 -16.82 8.51
C THR A 284 -2.36 -17.85 9.63
N ASP A 285 -1.14 -18.41 9.74
CA ASP A 285 -0.71 -19.19 10.91
C ASP A 285 -0.37 -18.27 12.10
N TYR A 286 -1.40 -17.87 12.86
CA TYR A 286 -1.23 -17.02 14.05
C TYR A 286 -0.34 -17.67 15.12
N ALA A 287 -0.35 -19.00 15.24
CA ALA A 287 0.48 -19.70 16.21
C ALA A 287 1.95 -19.68 15.78
N GLY A 288 2.21 -19.83 14.48
CA GLY A 288 3.52 -19.64 13.86
C GLY A 288 4.03 -18.23 14.04
N GLN A 289 3.19 -17.23 13.82
CA GLN A 289 3.50 -15.84 14.06
C GLN A 289 3.88 -15.58 15.52
N GLY A 290 3.09 -16.07 16.48
CA GLY A 290 3.39 -15.93 17.91
C GLY A 290 4.70 -16.59 18.33
N ARG A 291 5.01 -17.79 17.79
CA ARG A 291 6.31 -18.45 18.03
C ARG A 291 7.47 -17.62 17.50
N ALA A 292 7.34 -17.10 16.27
CA ALA A 292 8.36 -16.24 15.67
C ALA A 292 8.58 -14.94 16.48
N THR A 293 7.52 -14.34 17.04
CA THR A 293 7.64 -13.19 17.94
C THR A 293 8.44 -13.52 19.19
N CYS A 294 8.18 -14.67 19.81
CA CYS A 294 8.92 -15.14 20.98
C CYS A 294 10.40 -15.40 20.66
N GLU A 295 10.72 -16.02 19.52
CA GLU A 295 12.10 -16.24 19.11
C GLU A 295 12.83 -14.92 18.77
N ALA A 296 12.12 -13.98 18.15
CA ALA A 296 12.69 -12.69 17.76
C ALA A 296 13.10 -11.85 18.98
N ILE A 297 12.36 -11.91 20.09
CA ILE A 297 12.65 -11.09 21.28
C ILE A 297 13.96 -11.49 21.99
N GLU A 298 14.49 -12.68 21.69
CA GLU A 298 15.82 -13.10 22.13
C GLU A 298 16.94 -12.31 21.41
N LYS A 299 16.69 -11.85 20.18
CA LYS A 299 17.67 -11.19 19.31
C LYS A 299 17.50 -9.66 19.23
N TYR A 300 16.27 -9.17 19.37
CA TYR A 300 15.92 -7.75 19.27
C TYR A 300 15.46 -7.21 20.62
N ASP A 301 15.51 -5.89 20.81
CA ASP A 301 15.03 -5.24 22.03
C ASP A 301 13.53 -4.96 21.98
N ILE A 302 13.00 -4.77 20.77
CA ILE A 302 11.57 -4.60 20.50
C ILE A 302 11.14 -5.40 19.27
N VAL A 303 10.00 -6.08 19.35
CA VAL A 303 9.41 -6.78 18.20
C VAL A 303 7.99 -6.28 18.00
N CYS A 304 7.68 -5.78 16.82
CA CYS A 304 6.33 -5.41 16.42
C CYS A 304 5.74 -6.54 15.58
N THR A 305 4.61 -7.08 16.04
CA THR A 305 3.86 -8.16 15.40
C THR A 305 2.53 -7.61 14.94
N HIS A 306 2.32 -7.59 13.63
CA HIS A 306 1.12 -7.05 13.01
C HIS A 306 0.25 -8.17 12.46
N ILE A 307 -1.03 -8.13 12.81
CA ILE A 307 -2.05 -9.11 12.47
C ILE A 307 -3.08 -8.39 11.61
N GLU A 308 -3.11 -8.69 10.32
CA GLU A 308 -3.92 -7.95 9.33
C GLU A 308 -5.39 -8.35 9.32
N ALA A 309 -5.68 -9.64 9.45
CA ALA A 309 -6.99 -10.20 9.11
C ALA A 309 -8.24 -9.61 9.81
N PRO A 310 -8.18 -8.91 10.96
CA PRO A 310 -9.37 -8.25 11.51
C PRO A 310 -9.83 -6.99 10.73
N ASP A 311 -8.99 -6.39 9.86
CA ASP A 311 -9.37 -5.31 8.91
C ASP A 311 -10.10 -5.86 7.67
#